data_AF-A0A4W2GAZ6-F1
#
_entry.id   AF-A0A4W2GAZ6-F1
#
_cell.length_a   1.000
_cell.length_b   1.000
_cell.length_c   1.000
_cell.angle_alpha   90.00
_cell.angle_beta   90.00
_cell.angle_gamma   90.00
#
_symmetry.space_group_name_H-M   'P 1'
#
loop_
_entity.id
_entity.type
_entity.pdbx_description
1 polymer ?
#
loop_
_entity_poly.entity_id
_entity_poly.type
_entity_poly.pdbx_seq_one_letter_code
_entity_poly.pdbx_strand_id
1 'polypeptide(L)'
;MGSIQDRNGMDPTEAEDIQKRWQEYTEEPYKNDPHDPDNHDGVIPDLEPDILECEVKWALESITTNKASGGDGMPVELFQILKDDAVKVLHSICQHIWKTQQWPQDWKRSVFIPIPKKGNAKECSHDRTLALISHASRVMLKILQARLQQYVHRELPDVQAGFRKGRGTRDPIANLRWIMEKAREFQKSIYFCFLDYAKAFDGVDHSKLWKILEEMGIPDHLTCLLRNLYAGQEATVRTGHGTTDWFQIGKGARQGCLSSPCVFNVYAENIMRNAGLEDTHAGTKIAGRTINHLRCADDTTLMAESEEELKSLLMTVKEESEKVGLKLHIQKTKITASGPIASWEIDGEPVDTVSDFIFLGSNITADGDCSHELKRRLLLGRKVMTHLDSIFQSRDIPLPTKVRPVKATVFPVVMYGCERWTVKKAERRKNGCF
;
A
#
# COMPACT_ATOMS: atom_id res chain seq x y z
N MET A 1 -20.72 -15.41 -6.02
CA MET A 1 -19.47 -14.82 -6.57
C MET A 1 -19.73 -14.54 -8.04
N GLY A 2 -19.22 -13.44 -8.59
CA GLY A 2 -19.43 -13.10 -10.01
C GLY A 2 -18.74 -14.12 -10.94
N SER A 3 -19.24 -14.27 -12.17
CA SER A 3 -18.50 -14.97 -13.22
C SER A 3 -17.19 -14.24 -13.49
N ILE A 4 -16.11 -14.97 -13.73
CA ILE A 4 -14.79 -14.40 -14.01
C ILE A 4 -14.45 -14.74 -15.44
N GLN A 5 -14.10 -13.74 -16.23
CA GLN A 5 -13.75 -13.92 -17.64
C GLN A 5 -12.34 -14.50 -17.81
N ASP A 6 -12.22 -15.40 -18.78
CA ASP A 6 -10.94 -15.91 -19.25
C ASP A 6 -10.16 -14.85 -20.06
N ARG A 7 -9.00 -15.23 -20.61
CA ARG A 7 -8.17 -14.33 -21.43
C ARG A 7 -8.86 -13.87 -22.74
N ASN A 8 -9.87 -14.60 -23.19
CA ASN A 8 -10.61 -14.35 -24.42
C ASN A 8 -11.95 -13.63 -24.18
N GLY A 9 -12.25 -13.28 -22.92
CA GLY A 9 -13.50 -12.62 -22.53
C GLY A 9 -14.70 -13.56 -22.37
N MET A 10 -14.50 -14.88 -22.42
CA MET A 10 -15.55 -15.87 -22.15
C MET A 10 -15.70 -16.12 -20.65
N ASP A 11 -16.91 -16.45 -20.20
CA ASP A 11 -17.19 -16.82 -18.81
C ASP A 11 -16.99 -18.34 -18.62
N PRO A 12 -15.85 -18.82 -18.07
CA PRO A 12 -15.69 -20.21 -17.66
C PRO A 12 -16.80 -20.63 -16.69
N THR A 13 -17.43 -21.76 -16.99
CA THR A 13 -18.53 -22.33 -16.21
C THR A 13 -18.06 -23.41 -15.25
N GLU A 14 -16.95 -24.09 -15.56
CA GLU A 14 -16.39 -25.17 -14.75
C GLU A 14 -15.49 -24.63 -13.64
N ALA A 15 -15.56 -25.28 -12.47
CA ALA A 15 -14.78 -24.88 -11.30
C ALA A 15 -13.26 -24.95 -11.56
N GLU A 16 -12.81 -25.95 -12.32
CA GLU A 16 -11.40 -26.15 -12.68
C GLU A 16 -10.87 -25.01 -13.57
N ASP A 17 -11.67 -24.57 -14.55
CA ASP A 17 -11.28 -23.46 -15.43
C ASP A 17 -11.18 -22.14 -14.67
N ILE A 18 -12.10 -21.89 -13.73
CA ILE A 18 -12.07 -20.72 -12.85
C ILE A 18 -10.81 -20.75 -11.97
N GLN A 19 -10.48 -21.90 -11.39
CA GLN A 19 -9.28 -22.07 -10.57
C GLN A 19 -8.01 -21.83 -11.38
N LYS A 20 -7.91 -22.43 -12.57
CA LYS A 20 -6.78 -22.24 -13.48
C LYS A 20 -6.62 -20.78 -13.87
N ARG A 21 -7.72 -20.09 -14.21
CA ARG A 21 -7.71 -18.66 -14.55
C ARG A 21 -7.16 -17.80 -13.41
N TRP A 22 -7.54 -18.11 -12.18
CA TRP A 22 -7.01 -17.44 -11.00
C TRP A 22 -5.53 -17.69 -10.80
N GLN A 23 -5.11 -18.95 -10.87
CA GLN A 23 -3.70 -19.33 -10.75
C GLN A 23 -2.86 -18.58 -11.78
N GLU A 24 -3.24 -18.64 -13.07
CA GLU A 24 -2.56 -17.91 -14.14
C GLU A 24 -2.46 -16.41 -13.86
N TYR A 25 -3.57 -15.77 -13.44
CA TYR A 25 -3.59 -14.35 -13.14
C TYR A 25 -2.66 -13.96 -11.98
N THR A 26 -2.62 -14.80 -10.94
CA THR A 26 -1.84 -14.51 -9.74
C THR A 26 -0.38 -14.92 -9.87
N GLU A 27 -0.07 -15.98 -10.60
CA GLU A 27 1.28 -16.51 -10.74
C GLU A 27 2.11 -15.67 -11.71
N GLU A 28 1.53 -15.27 -12.84
CA GLU A 28 2.20 -14.51 -13.91
C GLU A 28 2.95 -13.24 -13.42
N PRO A 29 2.37 -12.40 -12.53
CA PRO A 29 3.06 -11.23 -11.99
C PRO A 29 4.21 -11.57 -11.05
N TYR A 30 4.27 -12.78 -10.49
CA TYR A 30 5.32 -13.20 -9.57
C TYR A 30 6.39 -14.08 -10.23
N LYS A 31 6.24 -14.38 -11.53
CA LYS A 31 7.31 -15.01 -12.30
C LYS A 31 8.48 -14.02 -12.43
N ASN A 32 9.66 -14.50 -12.05
CA ASN A 32 10.92 -13.86 -12.34
C ASN A 32 11.81 -14.86 -13.08
N ASP A 33 12.79 -14.37 -13.84
CA ASP A 33 13.77 -15.26 -14.45
C ASP A 33 14.49 -16.05 -13.33
N PRO A 34 14.72 -17.37 -13.47
CA PRO A 34 15.34 -18.21 -12.44
C PRO A 34 16.84 -17.93 -12.23
N HIS A 35 17.31 -16.72 -12.55
CA HIS A 35 18.71 -16.33 -12.54
C HIS A 35 19.04 -15.38 -11.39
N ASP A 36 18.80 -15.84 -10.16
CA ASP A 36 19.73 -15.54 -9.06
C ASP A 36 19.51 -16.49 -7.88
N PRO A 37 20.25 -17.61 -7.78
CA PRO A 37 20.36 -18.31 -6.52
C PRO A 37 21.34 -17.50 -5.65
N ASP A 38 20.93 -16.33 -5.21
CA ASP A 38 21.71 -15.53 -4.25
C ASP A 38 21.48 -16.11 -2.84
N ASN A 39 21.74 -17.42 -2.71
CA ASN A 39 21.80 -18.13 -1.44
C ASN A 39 23.05 -17.63 -0.72
N HIS A 40 22.84 -16.71 0.20
CA HIS A 40 23.88 -16.36 1.15
C HIS A 40 24.02 -17.51 2.15
N ASP A 41 24.76 -18.56 1.77
CA ASP A 41 25.15 -19.67 2.65
C ASP A 41 26.29 -19.25 3.62
N GLY A 42 26.70 -17.98 3.60
CA GLY A 42 27.69 -17.43 4.52
C GLY A 42 27.15 -17.28 5.94
N VAL A 43 27.92 -17.75 6.92
CA VAL A 43 27.64 -17.53 8.36
C VAL A 43 27.71 -16.04 8.64
N ILE A 44 26.61 -15.46 9.12
CA ILE A 44 26.57 -14.06 9.57
C ILE A 44 27.21 -13.99 10.96
N PRO A 45 28.37 -13.34 11.12
CA PRO A 45 29.08 -13.32 12.39
C PRO A 45 28.39 -12.42 13.42
N ASP A 46 27.82 -11.30 12.98
CA ASP A 46 27.23 -10.27 13.83
C ASP A 46 25.71 -10.39 13.84
N LEU A 47 25.19 -11.13 14.81
CA LEU A 47 23.75 -11.24 15.02
C LEU A 47 23.24 -10.08 15.86
N GLU A 48 22.15 -9.46 15.40
CA GLU A 48 21.27 -8.63 16.25
C GLU A 48 20.92 -9.35 17.58
N PRO A 49 20.68 -8.61 18.67
CA PRO A 49 20.42 -9.17 20.00
C PRO A 49 19.37 -10.30 20.02
N ASP A 50 19.49 -11.26 20.93
CA ASP A 50 18.52 -12.36 21.03
C ASP A 50 17.08 -11.86 21.23
N ILE A 51 16.09 -12.66 20.81
CA ILE A 51 14.68 -12.35 20.98
C ILE A 51 14.33 -12.55 22.46
N LEU A 52 13.63 -11.59 23.05
CA LEU A 52 13.14 -11.71 24.41
C LEU A 52 11.73 -12.33 24.44
N GLU A 53 11.42 -13.10 25.48
CA GLU A 53 10.06 -13.62 25.70
C GLU A 53 9.01 -12.49 25.74
N CYS A 54 9.37 -11.32 26.26
CA CYS A 54 8.49 -10.16 26.29
C CYS A 54 8.17 -9.60 24.89
N GLU A 55 9.09 -9.70 23.92
CA GLU A 55 8.82 -9.35 22.52
C GLU A 55 7.80 -10.31 21.91
N VAL A 56 7.92 -11.61 22.21
CA VAL A 56 6.96 -12.64 21.76
C VAL A 56 5.59 -12.43 22.36
N LYS A 57 5.53 -12.16 23.67
CA LYS A 57 4.27 -11.84 24.36
C LYS A 57 3.62 -10.58 23.77
N TRP A 58 4.37 -9.51 23.61
CA TRP A 58 3.90 -8.27 22.98
C TRP A 58 3.37 -8.52 21.56
N ALA A 59 4.12 -9.27 20.75
CA ALA A 59 3.74 -9.59 19.38
C ALA A 59 2.43 -10.38 19.35
N LEU A 60 2.29 -11.40 20.19
CA LEU A 60 1.09 -12.24 20.28
C LEU A 60 -0.14 -11.44 20.73
N GLU A 61 0.00 -10.61 21.76
CA GLU A 61 -1.09 -9.76 22.29
C GLU A 61 -1.51 -8.68 21.28
N SER A 62 -0.60 -8.25 20.39
CA SER A 62 -0.91 -7.27 19.34
C SER A 62 -1.74 -7.83 18.19
N ILE A 63 -1.85 -9.17 18.07
CA ILE A 63 -2.64 -9.81 17.03
C ILE A 63 -4.11 -9.74 17.42
N THR A 64 -4.90 -9.03 16.61
CA THR A 64 -6.36 -8.94 16.75
C THR A 64 -7.01 -10.32 16.61
N THR A 65 -8.01 -10.60 17.46
CA THR A 65 -8.87 -11.78 17.40
C THR A 65 -9.86 -11.72 16.23
N ASN A 66 -10.54 -12.84 15.96
CA ASN A 66 -11.51 -13.03 14.89
C ASN A 66 -10.91 -12.76 13.49
N LYS A 67 -9.64 -13.12 13.30
CA LYS A 67 -8.98 -13.09 11.99
C LYS A 67 -8.96 -14.48 11.37
N ALA A 68 -9.04 -14.51 10.04
CA ALA A 68 -8.91 -15.75 9.30
C ALA A 68 -7.52 -16.37 9.51
N SER A 69 -7.49 -17.68 9.74
CA SER A 69 -6.27 -18.46 9.89
C SER A 69 -5.54 -18.62 8.56
N GLY A 70 -4.24 -18.93 8.63
CA GLY A 70 -3.43 -19.28 7.47
C GLY A 70 -3.76 -20.68 6.92
N GLY A 71 -2.85 -21.20 6.10
CA GLY A 71 -2.94 -22.57 5.58
C GLY A 71 -2.86 -23.65 6.66
N ASP A 72 -2.33 -23.33 7.84
CA ASP A 72 -2.23 -24.21 9.01
C ASP A 72 -3.55 -24.40 9.78
N GLY A 73 -4.57 -23.58 9.49
CA GLY A 73 -5.87 -23.66 10.16
C GLY A 73 -5.84 -23.27 11.65
N MET A 74 -4.74 -22.70 12.15
CA MET A 74 -4.59 -22.36 13.57
C MET A 74 -5.11 -20.93 13.86
N PRO A 75 -6.21 -20.77 14.61
CA PRO A 75 -6.72 -19.45 15.00
C PRO A 75 -5.86 -18.83 16.11
N VAL A 76 -5.86 -17.50 16.23
CA VAL A 76 -5.01 -16.79 17.21
C VAL A 76 -5.47 -17.08 18.64
N GLU A 77 -6.76 -17.29 18.80
CA GLU A 77 -7.45 -17.60 20.05
C GLU A 77 -6.85 -18.84 20.73
N LEU A 78 -6.36 -19.81 19.96
CA LEU A 78 -5.69 -21.00 20.50
C LEU A 78 -4.45 -20.62 21.31
N PHE A 79 -3.60 -19.74 20.77
CA PHE A 79 -2.41 -19.26 21.47
C PHE A 79 -2.78 -18.41 22.69
N GLN A 80 -3.86 -17.63 22.61
CA GLN A 80 -4.35 -16.81 23.72
C GLN A 80 -4.89 -17.66 24.89
N ILE A 81 -5.49 -18.82 24.60
CA ILE A 81 -5.94 -19.78 25.62
C ILE A 81 -4.75 -20.41 26.35
N LEU A 82 -3.69 -20.76 25.60
CA LEU A 82 -2.47 -21.38 26.12
C LEU A 82 -1.58 -20.41 26.92
N LYS A 83 -1.76 -19.09 26.74
CA LYS A 83 -1.08 -18.04 27.50
C LYS A 83 0.45 -18.22 27.53
N ASP A 84 1.05 -18.30 28.71
CA ASP A 84 2.51 -18.34 28.90
C ASP A 84 3.15 -19.58 28.27
N ASP A 85 2.43 -20.70 28.16
CA ASP A 85 2.94 -21.90 27.51
C ASP A 85 3.10 -21.69 26.00
N ALA A 86 2.16 -20.98 25.36
CA ALA A 86 2.32 -20.58 23.96
C ALA A 86 3.49 -19.61 23.79
N VAL A 87 3.69 -18.67 24.72
CA VAL A 87 4.83 -17.72 24.66
C VAL A 87 6.16 -18.46 24.71
N LYS A 88 6.33 -19.43 25.63
CA LYS A 88 7.58 -20.22 25.74
C LYS A 88 7.87 -21.01 24.47
N VAL A 89 6.87 -21.69 23.92
CA VAL A 89 7.05 -22.49 22.69
C VAL A 89 7.36 -21.59 21.50
N LEU A 90 6.58 -20.52 21.31
CA LEU A 90 6.82 -19.56 20.23
C LEU A 90 8.17 -18.87 20.37
N HIS A 91 8.60 -18.55 21.59
CA HIS A 91 9.93 -17.98 21.85
C HIS A 91 11.03 -18.93 21.44
N SER A 92 10.97 -20.21 21.83
CA SER A 92 11.94 -21.21 21.39
C SER A 92 12.02 -21.33 19.87
N ILE A 93 10.88 -21.33 19.18
CA ILE A 93 10.83 -21.40 17.70
C ILE A 93 11.39 -20.12 17.07
N CYS A 94 10.93 -18.95 17.51
CA CYS A 94 11.39 -17.66 16.99
C CYS A 94 12.89 -17.49 17.21
N GLN A 95 13.40 -17.86 18.39
CA GLN A 95 14.83 -17.78 18.72
C GLN A 95 15.67 -18.74 17.88
N HIS A 96 15.15 -19.93 17.57
CA HIS A 96 15.80 -20.87 16.67
C HIS A 96 15.89 -20.27 15.25
N ILE A 97 14.79 -19.76 14.71
CA ILE A 97 14.77 -19.07 13.40
C ILE A 97 15.72 -17.87 13.41
N TRP A 98 15.75 -17.09 14.50
CA TRP A 98 16.66 -15.95 14.66
C TRP A 98 18.12 -16.40 14.52
N LYS A 99 18.54 -17.44 15.24
CA LYS A 99 19.95 -17.89 15.23
C LYS A 99 20.36 -18.58 13.94
N THR A 100 19.47 -19.37 13.33
CA THR A 100 19.80 -20.15 12.12
C THR A 100 19.47 -19.40 10.83
N GLN A 101 18.67 -18.33 10.91
CA GLN A 101 18.01 -17.66 9.79
C GLN A 101 17.12 -18.58 8.93
N GLN A 102 16.81 -19.79 9.39
CA GLN A 102 16.02 -20.76 8.64
C GLN A 102 14.56 -20.77 9.10
N TRP A 103 13.66 -20.51 8.16
CA TRP A 103 12.22 -20.52 8.41
C TRP A 103 11.61 -21.89 8.13
N PRO A 104 10.66 -22.37 8.95
CA PRO A 104 9.85 -23.54 8.62
C PRO A 104 9.11 -23.32 7.29
N GLN A 105 9.07 -24.34 6.43
CA GLN A 105 8.45 -24.22 5.10
C GLN A 105 6.98 -23.79 5.19
N ASP A 106 6.22 -24.30 6.16
CA ASP A 106 4.83 -23.92 6.37
C ASP A 106 4.64 -22.43 6.71
N TRP A 107 5.67 -21.77 7.24
CA TRP A 107 5.64 -20.33 7.56
C TRP A 107 5.99 -19.46 6.35
N LYS A 108 6.58 -20.05 5.31
CA LYS A 108 6.85 -19.41 4.01
C LYS A 108 5.63 -19.48 3.07
N ARG A 109 4.69 -20.39 3.32
CA ARG A 109 3.45 -20.56 2.56
C ARG A 109 2.43 -19.46 2.81
N SER A 110 1.64 -19.15 1.78
CA SER A 110 0.51 -18.21 1.88
C SER A 110 -0.71 -18.66 1.10
N VAL A 111 -1.90 -18.34 1.60
CA VAL A 111 -3.17 -18.60 0.92
C VAL A 111 -3.76 -17.28 0.45
N PHE A 112 -3.88 -17.12 -0.85
CA PHE A 112 -4.39 -15.93 -1.51
C PHE A 112 -5.91 -15.99 -1.62
N ILE A 113 -6.58 -14.97 -1.08
CA ILE A 113 -8.04 -14.80 -1.15
C ILE A 113 -8.35 -13.61 -2.06
N PRO A 114 -9.01 -13.84 -3.22
CA PRO A 114 -9.48 -12.76 -4.07
C PRO A 114 -10.70 -12.07 -3.43
N ILE A 115 -10.62 -10.75 -3.30
CA ILE A 115 -11.70 -9.91 -2.77
C ILE A 115 -12.08 -8.85 -3.81
N PRO A 116 -13.35 -8.79 -4.24
CA PRO A 116 -13.79 -7.82 -5.24
C PRO A 116 -13.60 -6.38 -4.76
N LYS A 117 -12.95 -5.53 -5.59
CA LYS A 117 -12.84 -4.07 -5.32
C LYS A 117 -14.18 -3.37 -5.46
N LYS A 118 -15.06 -3.88 -6.32
CA LYS A 118 -16.40 -3.37 -6.62
C LYS A 118 -17.36 -4.55 -6.78
N GLY A 119 -18.66 -4.29 -6.61
CA GLY A 119 -19.69 -5.29 -6.91
C GLY A 119 -19.65 -5.70 -8.39
N ASN A 120 -20.01 -6.96 -8.67
CA ASN A 120 -20.02 -7.56 -10.02
C ASN A 120 -18.67 -7.52 -10.74
N ALA A 121 -17.55 -7.75 -10.03
CA ALA A 121 -16.25 -7.97 -10.65
C ALA A 121 -16.33 -9.18 -11.60
N LYS A 122 -16.03 -8.94 -12.87
CA LYS A 122 -15.96 -9.96 -13.94
C LYS A 122 -14.56 -10.26 -14.42
N GLU A 123 -13.57 -9.47 -14.03
CA GLU A 123 -12.17 -9.67 -14.39
C GLU A 123 -11.35 -9.79 -13.12
N CYS A 124 -10.33 -10.65 -13.11
CA CYS A 124 -9.45 -10.78 -11.95
C CYS A 124 -8.76 -9.45 -11.56
N SER A 125 -8.57 -8.53 -12.52
CA SER A 125 -8.05 -7.17 -12.32
C SER A 125 -8.90 -6.33 -11.35
N HIS A 126 -10.20 -6.63 -11.28
CA HIS A 126 -11.17 -5.97 -10.42
C HIS A 126 -11.18 -6.52 -8.99
N ASP A 127 -10.39 -7.54 -8.70
CA ASP A 127 -10.21 -8.08 -7.36
C ASP A 127 -8.87 -7.61 -6.77
N ARG A 128 -8.78 -7.69 -5.45
CA ARG A 128 -7.55 -7.58 -4.69
C ARG A 128 -7.28 -8.91 -4.04
N THR A 129 -6.07 -9.42 -4.22
CA THR A 129 -5.62 -10.64 -3.57
C THR A 129 -5.08 -10.32 -2.18
N LEU A 130 -5.62 -10.94 -1.13
CA LEU A 130 -5.08 -10.86 0.23
C LEU A 130 -4.37 -12.16 0.59
N ALA A 131 -3.16 -12.08 1.14
CA ALA A 131 -2.46 -13.26 1.64
C ALA A 131 -2.83 -13.56 3.10
N LEU A 132 -3.25 -14.79 3.36
CA LEU A 132 -3.36 -15.37 4.68
C LEU A 132 -2.07 -16.14 4.98
N ILE A 133 -1.48 -15.86 6.14
CA ILE A 133 -0.26 -16.47 6.64
C ILE A 133 -0.48 -17.02 8.04
N SER A 134 0.32 -18.03 8.44
CA SER A 134 0.29 -18.60 9.78
C SER A 134 0.35 -17.53 10.86
N HIS A 135 -0.49 -17.64 11.90
CA HIS A 135 -0.44 -16.72 13.02
C HIS A 135 0.85 -16.86 13.84
N ALA A 136 1.45 -18.05 13.90
CA ALA A 136 2.76 -18.24 14.51
C ALA A 136 3.86 -17.51 13.71
N SER A 137 3.83 -17.61 12.38
CA SER A 137 4.71 -16.82 11.49
C SER A 137 4.51 -15.31 11.69
N ARG A 138 3.27 -14.85 11.88
CA ARG A 138 2.97 -13.43 12.16
C ARG A 138 3.63 -12.92 13.44
N VAL A 139 3.78 -13.75 14.48
CA VAL A 139 4.48 -13.37 15.71
C VAL A 139 5.94 -13.06 15.40
N MET A 140 6.64 -13.95 14.72
CA MET A 140 8.04 -13.73 14.30
C MET A 140 8.17 -12.50 13.39
N LEU A 141 7.29 -12.36 12.39
CA LEU A 141 7.28 -11.22 11.47
C LEU A 141 7.03 -9.89 12.19
N LYS A 142 6.25 -9.89 13.26
CA LYS A 142 5.97 -8.70 14.07
C LYS A 142 7.21 -8.23 14.82
N ILE A 143 7.98 -9.17 15.36
CA ILE A 143 9.27 -8.89 16.03
C ILE A 143 10.29 -8.38 15.02
N LEU A 144 10.45 -9.09 13.90
CA LEU A 144 11.34 -8.69 12.81
C LEU A 144 10.98 -7.30 12.26
N GLN A 145 9.69 -7.02 12.05
CA GLN A 145 9.20 -5.72 11.63
C GLN A 145 9.56 -4.63 12.64
N ALA A 146 9.38 -4.87 13.94
CA ALA A 146 9.67 -3.87 14.97
C ALA A 146 11.15 -3.47 14.98
N ARG A 147 12.05 -4.44 14.80
CA ARG A 147 13.49 -4.22 14.71
C ARG A 147 13.88 -3.51 13.41
N LEU A 148 13.35 -3.96 12.26
CA LEU A 148 13.54 -3.28 10.97
C LEU A 148 13.10 -1.82 11.01
N GLN A 149 11.96 -1.52 11.65
CA GLN A 149 11.42 -0.16 11.71
C GLN A 149 12.37 0.84 12.35
N GLN A 150 13.23 0.41 13.27
CA GLN A 150 14.19 1.30 13.93
C GLN A 150 15.25 1.84 12.95
N TYR A 151 15.63 1.03 11.98
CA TYR A 151 16.56 1.39 10.91
C TYR A 151 15.82 2.16 9.81
N VAL A 152 14.72 1.60 9.30
CA VAL A 152 13.93 2.20 8.22
C VAL A 152 13.45 3.61 8.57
N HIS A 153 13.05 3.87 9.82
CA HIS A 153 12.57 5.20 10.21
C HIS A 153 13.65 6.29 10.14
N ARG A 154 14.93 5.93 10.30
CA ARG A 154 16.06 6.86 10.17
C ARG A 154 16.27 7.28 8.72
N GLU A 155 16.04 6.35 7.79
CA GLU A 155 16.26 6.56 6.37
C GLU A 155 15.08 7.25 5.65
N LEU A 156 13.86 7.18 6.20
CA LEU A 156 12.68 7.73 5.51
C LEU A 156 12.49 9.24 5.74
N PRO A 157 12.46 10.06 4.67
CA PRO A 157 12.30 11.49 4.76
C PRO A 157 10.86 11.88 5.11
N ASP A 158 10.65 13.13 5.53
CA ASP A 158 9.35 13.60 6.01
C ASP A 158 8.23 13.58 4.95
N VAL A 159 8.59 13.64 3.67
CA VAL A 159 7.66 13.65 2.54
C VAL A 159 6.93 12.32 2.32
N GLN A 160 7.44 11.21 2.88
CA GLN A 160 6.76 9.91 2.88
C GLN A 160 5.84 9.80 4.10
N ALA A 161 4.53 9.73 3.86
CA ALA A 161 3.50 9.58 4.90
C ALA A 161 3.00 8.13 5.03
N GLY A 162 3.16 7.31 3.99
CA GLY A 162 2.62 5.95 3.93
C GLY A 162 3.28 5.01 4.94
N PHE A 163 2.45 4.25 5.65
CA PHE A 163 2.89 3.23 6.62
C PHE A 163 3.84 3.73 7.72
N ARG A 164 3.76 5.01 8.08
CA ARG A 164 4.55 5.60 9.17
C ARG A 164 3.68 5.93 10.37
N LYS A 165 4.19 5.61 11.56
CA LYS A 165 3.50 5.93 12.82
C LYS A 165 3.31 7.44 12.93
N GLY A 166 2.08 7.87 13.23
CA GLY A 166 1.74 9.28 13.40
C GLY A 166 1.56 10.07 12.10
N ARG A 167 1.68 9.42 10.93
CA ARG A 167 1.41 10.03 9.63
C ARG A 167 0.30 9.26 8.92
N GLY A 168 -0.40 9.93 8.02
CA GLY A 168 -1.43 9.29 7.21
C GLY A 168 -1.75 10.09 5.96
N THR A 169 -2.74 9.61 5.21
CA THR A 169 -3.17 10.21 3.93
C THR A 169 -3.57 11.68 4.04
N ARG A 170 -4.01 12.13 5.23
CA ARG A 170 -4.43 13.51 5.49
C ARG A 170 -3.26 14.51 5.40
N ASP A 171 -2.03 14.08 5.68
CA ASP A 171 -0.85 14.95 5.68
C ASP A 171 -0.46 15.39 4.26
N PRO A 172 -0.22 14.51 3.28
CA PRO A 172 0.06 14.92 1.90
C PRO A 172 -1.14 15.62 1.25
N ILE A 173 -2.40 15.27 1.58
CA ILE A 173 -3.57 16.02 1.11
C ILE A 173 -3.51 17.48 1.59
N ALA A 174 -3.19 17.69 2.87
CA ALA A 174 -3.06 19.03 3.44
C ALA A 174 -1.92 19.82 2.81
N ASN A 175 -0.75 19.21 2.71
CA ASN A 175 0.43 19.83 2.12
C ASN A 175 0.15 20.27 0.69
N LEU A 176 -0.44 19.39 -0.13
CA LEU A 176 -0.79 19.71 -1.50
C LEU A 176 -1.74 20.92 -1.59
N ARG A 177 -2.78 20.96 -0.76
CA ARG A 177 -3.71 22.11 -0.73
C ARG A 177 -3.03 23.41 -0.32
N TRP A 178 -2.18 23.39 0.71
CA TRP A 178 -1.44 24.57 1.15
C TRP A 178 -0.44 25.06 0.11
N ILE A 179 0.24 24.14 -0.57
CA ILE A 179 1.15 24.46 -1.67
C ILE A 179 0.38 25.19 -2.79
N MET A 180 -0.81 24.69 -3.16
CA MET A 180 -1.68 25.33 -4.15
C MET A 180 -2.19 26.71 -3.72
N GLU A 181 -2.58 26.86 -2.45
CA GLU A 181 -3.01 28.14 -1.89
C GLU A 181 -1.88 29.17 -1.93
N LYS A 182 -0.66 28.75 -1.57
CA LYS A 182 0.54 29.61 -1.64
C LYS A 182 0.90 29.97 -3.07
N ALA A 183 0.89 29.01 -4.00
CA ALA A 183 1.13 29.29 -5.42
C ALA A 183 0.16 30.37 -5.93
N ARG A 184 -1.13 30.28 -5.56
CA ARG A 184 -2.14 31.29 -5.92
C ARG A 184 -1.90 32.65 -5.27
N GLU A 185 -1.58 32.69 -3.99
CA GLU A 185 -1.28 33.92 -3.26
C GLU A 185 -0.16 34.72 -3.95
N PHE A 186 0.85 34.02 -4.47
CA PHE A 186 1.97 34.61 -5.20
C PHE A 186 1.79 34.65 -6.73
N GLN A 187 0.60 34.32 -7.24
CA GLN A 187 0.28 34.27 -8.67
C GLN A 187 1.25 33.43 -9.51
N LYS A 188 1.75 32.34 -8.93
CA LYS A 188 2.61 31.37 -9.60
C LYS A 188 1.79 30.25 -10.23
N SER A 189 2.22 29.81 -11.41
CA SER A 189 1.78 28.53 -11.96
C SER A 189 2.38 27.39 -11.15
N ILE A 190 1.61 26.32 -10.98
CA ILE A 190 2.07 25.07 -10.39
C ILE A 190 1.50 23.89 -11.17
N TYR A 191 2.34 22.87 -11.31
CA TYR A 191 2.05 21.66 -12.06
C TYR A 191 2.23 20.47 -11.11
N PHE A 192 1.30 19.52 -11.16
CA PHE A 192 1.35 18.27 -10.39
C PHE A 192 1.27 17.07 -11.32
N CYS A 193 2.13 16.09 -11.11
CA CYS A 193 2.05 14.78 -11.76
C CYS A 193 1.78 13.70 -10.71
N PHE A 194 0.60 13.09 -10.76
CA PHE A 194 0.18 12.00 -9.90
C PHE A 194 0.60 10.68 -10.54
N LEU A 195 1.62 10.02 -9.97
CA LEU A 195 2.17 8.77 -10.47
C LEU A 195 1.35 7.58 -9.99
N ASP A 196 1.15 6.60 -10.86
CA ASP A 196 0.62 5.28 -10.52
C ASP A 196 1.64 4.23 -11.00
N TYR A 197 2.00 3.29 -10.13
CA TYR A 197 2.87 2.17 -10.49
C TYR A 197 2.04 0.95 -10.87
N ALA A 198 2.38 0.30 -11.97
CA ALA A 198 1.73 -0.93 -12.39
C ALA A 198 2.09 -2.07 -11.41
N LYS A 199 1.13 -2.42 -10.55
CA LYS A 199 1.29 -3.49 -9.52
C LYS A 199 2.53 -3.29 -8.65
N ALA A 200 2.68 -2.11 -8.05
CA ALA A 200 3.87 -1.68 -7.30
C ALA A 200 4.47 -2.74 -6.37
N PHE A 201 3.64 -3.34 -5.49
CA PHE A 201 4.10 -4.37 -4.56
C PHE A 201 4.53 -5.65 -5.27
N ASP A 202 3.87 -6.05 -6.35
CA ASP A 202 4.18 -7.28 -7.09
C ASP A 202 5.44 -7.12 -7.95
N GLY A 203 5.78 -5.87 -8.31
CA GLY A 203 6.94 -5.53 -9.13
C GLY A 203 8.29 -5.45 -8.40
N VAL A 204 8.32 -5.61 -7.06
CA VAL A 204 9.56 -5.54 -6.28
C VAL A 204 10.49 -6.70 -6.66
N ASP A 205 11.66 -6.39 -7.20
CA ASP A 205 12.67 -7.41 -7.52
C ASP A 205 13.45 -7.80 -6.26
N HIS A 206 13.52 -9.10 -5.95
CA HIS A 206 14.17 -9.58 -4.72
C HIS A 206 15.68 -9.35 -4.75
N SER A 207 16.35 -9.58 -5.89
CA SER A 207 17.81 -9.38 -6.02
C SER A 207 18.19 -7.92 -5.80
N LYS A 208 17.38 -6.99 -6.31
CA LYS A 208 17.55 -5.56 -6.08
C LYS A 208 17.22 -5.18 -4.65
N LEU A 209 16.16 -5.75 -4.10
CA LEU A 209 15.73 -5.46 -2.74
C LEU A 209 16.82 -5.76 -1.71
N TRP A 210 17.52 -6.90 -1.80
CA TRP A 210 18.57 -7.25 -0.84
C TRP A 210 19.72 -6.25 -0.87
N LYS A 211 20.18 -5.87 -2.07
CA LYS A 211 21.21 -4.85 -2.27
C LYS A 211 20.78 -3.50 -1.70
N ILE A 212 19.53 -3.11 -1.94
CA ILE A 212 18.97 -1.86 -1.42
C ILE A 212 18.92 -1.85 0.12
N LEU A 213 18.55 -2.97 0.76
CA LEU A 213 18.55 -3.05 2.22
C LEU A 213 19.97 -2.90 2.79
N GLU A 214 20.95 -3.54 2.17
CA GLU A 214 22.37 -3.41 2.54
C GLU A 214 22.87 -1.96 2.37
N GLU A 215 22.61 -1.33 1.22
CA GLU A 215 22.97 0.07 0.94
C GLU A 215 22.31 1.07 1.90
N MET A 216 21.11 0.76 2.38
CA MET A 216 20.36 1.55 3.36
C MET A 216 20.80 1.30 4.81
N GLY A 217 21.86 0.50 5.02
CA GLY A 217 22.43 0.24 6.34
C GLY A 217 21.56 -0.67 7.21
N ILE A 218 20.69 -1.49 6.61
CA ILE A 218 19.95 -2.51 7.35
C ILE A 218 20.92 -3.65 7.69
N PRO A 219 21.00 -4.10 8.96
CA PRO A 219 21.93 -5.16 9.35
C PRO A 219 21.74 -6.45 8.56
N ASP A 220 22.85 -7.07 8.16
CA ASP A 220 22.88 -8.33 7.38
C ASP A 220 22.02 -9.43 8.01
N HIS A 221 22.00 -9.52 9.34
CA HIS A 221 21.17 -10.48 10.05
C HIS A 221 19.68 -10.32 9.72
N LEU A 222 19.15 -9.09 9.74
CA LEU A 222 17.74 -8.83 9.42
C LEU A 222 17.46 -9.02 7.93
N THR A 223 18.39 -8.60 7.07
CA THR A 223 18.33 -8.79 5.63
C THR A 223 18.28 -10.27 5.26
N CYS A 224 19.10 -11.12 5.90
CA CYS A 224 19.11 -12.57 5.69
C CYS A 224 17.82 -13.24 6.18
N LEU A 225 17.28 -12.84 7.34
CA LEU A 225 15.97 -13.32 7.79
C LEU A 225 14.86 -13.02 6.79
N LEU A 226 14.85 -11.83 6.19
CA LEU A 226 13.90 -11.49 5.11
C LEU A 226 14.18 -12.28 3.83
N ARG A 227 15.44 -12.39 3.42
CA ARG A 227 15.87 -13.14 2.24
C ARG A 227 15.41 -14.60 2.33
N ASN A 228 15.69 -15.27 3.44
CA ASN A 228 15.34 -16.68 3.66
C ASN A 228 13.84 -16.91 3.84
N LEU A 229 13.08 -15.90 4.27
CA LEU A 229 11.62 -15.94 4.28
C LEU A 229 11.03 -15.93 2.86
N TYR A 230 11.62 -15.13 1.97
CA TYR A 230 11.20 -14.97 0.59
C TYR A 230 11.69 -16.13 -0.28
N ALA A 231 12.84 -16.72 0.05
CA ALA A 231 13.40 -17.88 -0.64
C ALA A 231 12.52 -19.14 -0.46
N GLY A 232 12.07 -19.70 -1.58
CA GLY A 232 11.22 -20.90 -1.62
C GLY A 232 9.80 -20.67 -1.07
N GLN A 233 9.33 -19.42 -1.09
CA GLN A 233 7.97 -19.10 -0.68
C GLN A 233 6.96 -19.59 -1.73
N GLU A 234 5.83 -20.11 -1.24
CA GLU A 234 4.77 -20.67 -2.09
C GLU A 234 3.44 -19.96 -1.81
N ALA A 235 2.62 -19.82 -2.84
CA ALA A 235 1.25 -19.38 -2.73
C ALA A 235 0.29 -20.37 -3.38
N THR A 236 -0.96 -20.32 -2.94
CA THR A 236 -2.12 -20.96 -3.58
C THR A 236 -3.28 -19.98 -3.53
N VAL A 237 -4.19 -20.02 -4.50
CA VAL A 237 -5.40 -19.20 -4.51
C VAL A 237 -6.59 -20.03 -4.02
N ARG A 238 -7.28 -19.53 -2.98
CA ARG A 238 -8.52 -20.13 -2.49
C ARG A 238 -9.71 -19.28 -2.93
N THR A 239 -10.62 -19.92 -3.65
CA THR A 239 -11.86 -19.32 -4.18
C THR A 239 -13.07 -20.06 -3.61
N GLY A 240 -14.28 -19.57 -3.92
CA GLY A 240 -15.52 -20.32 -3.61
C GLY A 240 -15.67 -21.63 -4.40
N HIS A 241 -14.84 -21.83 -5.44
CA HIS A 241 -14.87 -23.01 -6.31
C HIS A 241 -13.78 -24.03 -5.97
N GLY A 242 -12.96 -23.77 -4.95
CA GLY A 242 -11.85 -24.64 -4.52
C GLY A 242 -10.53 -23.89 -4.36
N THR A 243 -9.46 -24.65 -4.13
CA THR A 243 -8.09 -24.14 -3.91
C THR A 243 -7.20 -24.65 -5.03
N THR A 244 -6.40 -23.76 -5.62
CA THR A 244 -5.47 -24.11 -6.71
C THR A 244 -4.28 -24.91 -6.18
N ASP A 245 -3.48 -25.44 -7.10
CA ASP A 245 -2.16 -25.96 -6.75
C ASP A 245 -1.24 -24.86 -6.18
N TRP A 246 -0.20 -25.30 -5.49
CA TRP A 246 0.86 -24.42 -5.00
C TRP A 246 1.76 -23.98 -6.16
N PHE A 247 2.09 -22.70 -6.18
CA PHE A 247 3.04 -22.10 -7.11
C PHE A 247 4.09 -21.27 -6.37
N GLN A 248 5.27 -21.15 -6.96
CA GLN A 248 6.39 -20.38 -6.40
C GLN A 248 6.22 -18.89 -6.65
N ILE A 249 6.66 -18.06 -5.71
CA ILE A 249 6.68 -16.59 -5.85
C ILE A 249 8.13 -16.12 -6.01
N GLY A 250 8.50 -15.70 -7.21
CA GLY A 250 9.88 -15.30 -7.56
C GLY A 250 10.17 -13.81 -7.48
N LYS A 251 9.16 -12.96 -7.33
CA LYS A 251 9.31 -11.51 -7.09
C LYS A 251 8.14 -10.94 -6.28
N GLY A 252 8.16 -9.65 -6.00
CA GLY A 252 7.12 -8.93 -5.28
C GLY A 252 7.24 -9.01 -3.77
N ALA A 253 6.73 -7.99 -3.09
CA ALA A 253 6.55 -7.96 -1.65
C ALA A 253 5.22 -8.62 -1.27
N ARG A 254 5.24 -9.45 -0.22
CA ARG A 254 4.09 -10.25 0.22
C ARG A 254 2.89 -9.38 0.63
N GLN A 255 1.90 -9.21 -0.24
CA GLN A 255 0.71 -8.42 0.06
C GLN A 255 -0.03 -8.95 1.29
N GLY A 256 -0.24 -8.10 2.30
CA GLY A 256 -0.86 -8.50 3.58
C GLY A 256 0.12 -9.01 4.64
N CYS A 257 1.40 -9.19 4.29
CA CYS A 257 2.46 -9.42 5.27
C CYS A 257 2.76 -8.14 6.05
N LEU A 258 3.13 -8.30 7.32
CA LEU A 258 3.42 -7.20 8.24
C LEU A 258 4.65 -6.39 7.84
N SER A 259 5.69 -7.04 7.31
CA SER A 259 6.97 -6.40 6.97
C SER A 259 6.97 -5.72 5.60
N SER A 260 6.11 -6.16 4.67
CA SER A 260 6.09 -5.68 3.28
C SER A 260 5.93 -4.17 3.12
N PRO A 261 5.12 -3.46 3.93
CA PRO A 261 5.08 -1.99 3.88
C PRO A 261 6.42 -1.31 4.20
N CYS A 262 7.17 -1.83 5.19
CA CYS A 262 8.49 -1.28 5.54
C CYS A 262 9.49 -1.53 4.42
N VAL A 263 9.50 -2.75 3.90
CA VAL A 263 10.35 -3.16 2.78
C VAL A 263 10.08 -2.30 1.54
N PHE A 264 8.82 -2.09 1.19
CA PHE A 264 8.45 -1.26 0.04
C PHE A 264 8.83 0.21 0.24
N ASN A 265 8.67 0.76 1.44
CA ASN A 265 9.07 2.15 1.70
C ASN A 265 10.58 2.37 1.48
N VAL A 266 11.45 1.43 1.90
CA VAL A 266 12.90 1.51 1.64
C VAL A 266 13.18 1.39 0.14
N TYR A 267 12.50 0.48 -0.54
CA TYR A 267 12.62 0.29 -1.98
C TYR A 267 12.27 1.57 -2.76
N ALA A 268 11.14 2.18 -2.42
CA ALA A 268 10.69 3.43 -3.00
C ALA A 268 11.61 4.61 -2.63
N GLU A 269 12.21 4.59 -1.44
CA GLU A 269 13.18 5.60 -1.03
C GLU A 269 14.46 5.56 -1.87
N ASN A 270 14.96 4.36 -2.16
CA ASN A 270 16.14 4.19 -3.02
C ASN A 270 15.93 4.84 -4.40
N ILE A 271 14.74 4.68 -4.98
CA ILE A 271 14.38 5.30 -6.27
C ILE A 271 14.46 6.83 -6.15
N MET A 272 13.88 7.41 -5.10
CA MET A 272 13.84 8.87 -4.95
C MET A 272 15.22 9.48 -4.69
N ARG A 273 16.08 8.79 -3.93
CA ARG A 273 17.47 9.19 -3.68
C ARG A 273 18.30 9.14 -4.97
N ASN A 274 18.22 8.03 -5.70
CA ASN A 274 18.94 7.89 -6.97
C ASN A 274 18.41 8.83 -8.05
N ALA A 275 17.15 9.25 -7.96
CA ALA A 275 16.58 10.26 -8.84
C ALA A 275 17.02 11.70 -8.50
N GLY A 276 17.84 11.88 -7.46
CA GLY A 276 18.41 13.19 -7.09
C GLY A 276 17.35 14.21 -6.66
N LEU A 277 16.20 13.75 -6.14
CA LEU A 277 15.10 14.65 -5.77
C LEU A 277 15.46 15.59 -4.61
N GLU A 278 16.45 15.26 -3.78
CA GLU A 278 16.90 16.15 -2.70
C GLU A 278 17.92 17.20 -3.17
N ASP A 279 18.68 16.91 -4.22
CA ASP A 279 19.76 17.76 -4.73
C ASP A 279 19.32 18.72 -5.84
N THR A 280 18.13 18.50 -6.40
CA THR A 280 17.59 19.33 -7.49
C THR A 280 16.97 20.64 -7.00
N HIS A 281 17.09 21.68 -7.83
CA HIS A 281 16.38 22.94 -7.62
C HIS A 281 14.97 22.95 -8.22
N ALA A 282 14.64 21.96 -9.06
CA ALA A 282 13.33 21.81 -9.66
C ALA A 282 12.28 21.51 -8.59
N GLY A 283 11.15 22.23 -8.63
CA GLY A 283 10.10 22.11 -7.63
C GLY A 283 9.44 23.43 -7.29
N THR A 284 8.67 23.45 -6.20
CA THR A 284 8.04 24.66 -5.65
C THR A 284 8.81 25.16 -4.44
N LYS A 285 9.18 26.44 -4.42
CA LYS A 285 9.91 27.04 -3.28
C LYS A 285 8.93 27.53 -2.22
N ILE A 286 8.96 26.90 -1.04
CA ILE A 286 8.17 27.29 0.14
C ILE A 286 9.11 27.54 1.32
N ALA A 287 9.04 28.75 1.87
CA ALA A 287 9.84 29.16 3.04
C ALA A 287 11.35 28.84 2.89
N GLY A 288 11.91 29.04 1.69
CA GLY A 288 13.32 28.79 1.39
C GLY A 288 13.69 27.33 1.13
N ARG A 289 12.73 26.39 1.16
CA ARG A 289 12.95 24.98 0.81
C ARG A 289 12.28 24.66 -0.53
N THR A 290 12.92 23.82 -1.33
CA THR A 290 12.32 23.26 -2.54
C THR A 290 11.50 22.03 -2.16
N ILE A 291 10.23 22.02 -2.55
CA ILE A 291 9.33 20.87 -2.41
C ILE A 291 8.97 20.42 -3.82
N ASN A 292 9.36 19.20 -4.18
CA ASN A 292 9.13 18.64 -5.51
C ASN A 292 8.32 17.35 -5.49
N HIS A 293 8.07 16.75 -4.32
CA HIS A 293 7.23 15.57 -4.24
C HIS A 293 6.53 15.38 -2.88
N LEU A 294 5.42 14.64 -2.92
CA LEU A 294 4.70 14.11 -1.75
C LEU A 294 4.44 12.63 -1.98
N ARG A 295 4.55 11.81 -0.92
CA ARG A 295 4.38 10.36 -1.04
C ARG A 295 3.48 9.78 0.04
N CYS A 296 2.70 8.78 -0.35
CA CYS A 296 2.00 7.90 0.56
C CYS A 296 2.05 6.47 0.00
N ALA A 297 3.00 5.68 0.48
CA ALA A 297 3.29 4.35 -0.07
C ALA A 297 3.72 4.47 -1.54
N ASP A 298 3.03 3.80 -2.45
CA ASP A 298 3.23 3.84 -3.90
C ASP A 298 2.68 5.12 -4.55
N ASP A 299 1.66 5.75 -3.95
CA ASP A 299 1.12 7.02 -4.45
C ASP A 299 2.18 8.13 -4.31
N THR A 300 2.74 8.55 -5.44
CA THR A 300 3.74 9.63 -5.51
C THR A 300 3.17 10.79 -6.32
N THR A 301 3.28 12.01 -5.81
CA THR A 301 2.91 13.23 -6.54
C THR A 301 4.14 14.09 -6.70
N LEU A 302 4.58 14.28 -7.95
CA LEU A 302 5.63 15.24 -8.30
C LEU A 302 5.03 16.62 -8.51
N MET A 303 5.80 17.67 -8.27
CA MET A 303 5.36 19.06 -8.50
C MET A 303 6.51 19.97 -8.89
N ALA A 304 6.21 20.98 -9.70
CA ALA A 304 7.14 22.05 -10.08
C ALA A 304 6.42 23.34 -10.46
N GLU A 305 7.18 24.45 -10.54
CA GLU A 305 6.69 25.77 -10.97
C GLU A 305 6.68 25.93 -12.51
N SER A 306 7.34 25.02 -13.25
CA SER A 306 7.29 24.95 -14.71
C SER A 306 7.01 23.54 -15.25
N GLU A 307 6.53 23.48 -16.48
CA GLU A 307 6.26 22.24 -17.22
C GLU A 307 7.55 21.45 -17.48
N GLU A 308 8.63 22.15 -17.84
CA GLU A 308 9.94 21.56 -18.14
C GLU A 308 10.56 20.90 -16.90
N GLU A 309 10.46 21.56 -15.74
CA GLU A 309 10.94 21.01 -14.47
C GLU A 309 10.16 19.77 -14.07
N LEU A 310 8.83 19.81 -14.15
CA LEU A 310 7.99 18.65 -13.81
C LEU A 310 8.29 17.46 -14.73
N LYS A 311 8.49 17.72 -16.03
CA LYS A 311 8.86 16.68 -17.00
C LYS A 311 10.23 16.08 -16.68
N SER A 312 11.22 16.91 -16.34
CA SER A 312 12.54 16.44 -15.92
C SER A 312 12.45 15.54 -14.69
N LEU A 313 11.72 15.96 -13.66
CA LEU A 313 11.52 15.16 -12.43
C LEU A 313 10.87 13.81 -12.74
N LEU A 314 9.85 13.81 -13.59
CA LEU A 314 9.14 12.60 -14.00
C LEU A 314 10.05 11.61 -14.74
N MET A 315 10.84 12.11 -15.70
CA MET A 315 11.73 11.26 -16.49
C MET A 315 12.80 10.61 -15.61
N THR A 316 13.42 11.36 -14.70
CA THR A 316 14.41 10.81 -13.77
C THR A 316 13.79 9.76 -12.84
N VAL A 317 12.61 10.03 -12.26
CA VAL A 317 11.93 9.05 -11.42
C VAL A 317 11.54 7.79 -12.20
N LYS A 318 11.08 7.93 -13.45
CA LYS A 318 10.78 6.80 -14.34
C LYS A 318 12.01 5.93 -14.59
N GLU A 319 13.11 6.55 -15.01
CA GLU A 319 14.37 5.84 -15.32
C GLU A 319 14.90 5.08 -14.11
N GLU A 320 14.94 5.71 -12.93
CA GLU A 320 15.39 5.04 -11.70
C GLU A 320 14.43 3.95 -11.23
N SER A 321 13.12 4.12 -11.44
CA SER A 321 12.13 3.08 -11.14
C SER A 321 12.35 1.84 -11.99
N GLU A 322 12.61 2.02 -13.29
CA GLU A 322 12.80 0.92 -14.24
C GLU A 322 14.07 0.12 -13.96
N LYS A 323 15.15 0.77 -13.49
CA LYS A 323 16.39 0.10 -13.06
C LYS A 323 16.17 -0.92 -11.94
N VAL A 324 15.17 -0.68 -11.11
CA VAL A 324 14.76 -1.58 -10.03
C VAL A 324 13.44 -2.30 -10.37
N GLY A 325 13.06 -2.41 -11.64
CA GLY A 325 11.94 -3.24 -12.07
C GLY A 325 10.54 -2.70 -11.79
N LEU A 326 10.38 -1.47 -11.29
CA LEU A 326 9.07 -0.82 -11.17
C LEU A 326 8.73 -0.03 -12.44
N LYS A 327 7.51 -0.23 -12.92
CA LYS A 327 7.00 0.44 -14.13
C LYS A 327 5.86 1.37 -13.79
N LEU A 328 5.88 2.57 -14.38
CA LEU A 328 4.76 3.49 -14.30
C LEU A 328 3.59 2.99 -15.15
N HIS A 329 2.38 3.17 -14.64
CA HIS A 329 1.14 2.94 -15.37
C HIS A 329 0.72 4.25 -16.05
N ILE A 330 1.27 4.54 -17.23
CA ILE A 330 1.12 5.84 -17.91
C ILE A 330 -0.35 6.28 -18.04
N GLN A 331 -1.25 5.37 -18.43
CA GLN A 331 -2.69 5.67 -18.53
C GLN A 331 -3.38 6.05 -17.21
N LYS A 332 -2.79 5.72 -16.06
CA LYS A 332 -3.31 6.10 -14.73
C LYS A 332 -2.56 7.25 -14.12
N THR A 333 -1.34 7.51 -14.57
CA THR A 333 -0.63 8.75 -14.30
C THR A 333 -1.46 9.92 -14.84
N LYS A 334 -1.66 10.95 -14.02
CA LYS A 334 -2.44 12.15 -14.37
C LYS A 334 -1.66 13.41 -14.07
N ILE A 335 -1.88 14.43 -14.88
CA ILE A 335 -1.31 15.76 -14.66
C ILE A 335 -2.42 16.77 -14.38
N THR A 336 -2.19 17.65 -13.42
CA THR A 336 -3.04 18.82 -13.18
C THR A 336 -2.17 20.06 -13.16
N ALA A 337 -2.66 21.17 -13.72
CA ALA A 337 -1.90 22.41 -13.79
C ALA A 337 -2.80 23.61 -13.52
N SER A 338 -2.30 24.60 -12.79
CA SER A 338 -2.98 25.90 -12.63
C SER A 338 -2.68 26.86 -13.78
N GLY A 339 -1.69 26.54 -14.62
CA GLY A 339 -1.31 27.31 -15.82
C GLY A 339 -1.50 26.51 -17.10
N PRO A 340 -1.19 27.11 -18.28
CA PRO A 340 -1.17 26.39 -19.55
C PRO A 340 -0.20 25.22 -19.49
N ILE A 341 -0.59 24.10 -20.11
CA ILE A 341 0.21 22.89 -20.21
C ILE A 341 0.10 22.31 -21.63
N ALA A 342 1.22 21.89 -22.21
CA ALA A 342 1.21 21.20 -23.50
C ALA A 342 0.81 19.72 -23.35
N SER A 343 0.53 19.07 -24.48
CA SER A 343 0.29 17.63 -24.49
C SER A 343 1.59 16.87 -24.18
N TRP A 344 1.53 15.89 -23.27
CA TRP A 344 2.66 15.07 -22.89
C TRP A 344 2.52 13.67 -23.46
N GLU A 345 3.65 13.10 -23.88
CA GLU A 345 3.78 11.70 -24.22
C GLU A 345 4.99 11.12 -23.49
N ILE A 346 4.83 9.92 -22.96
CA ILE A 346 5.88 9.12 -22.33
C ILE A 346 5.89 7.77 -23.04
N ASP A 347 7.03 7.41 -23.62
CA ASP A 347 7.19 6.19 -24.43
C ASP A 347 6.15 6.04 -25.57
N GLY A 348 5.71 7.19 -26.12
CA GLY A 348 4.68 7.23 -27.16
C GLY A 348 3.24 7.07 -26.66
N GLU A 349 3.03 6.94 -25.34
CA GLU A 349 1.72 6.95 -24.72
C GLU A 349 1.37 8.35 -24.19
N PRO A 350 0.17 8.89 -24.49
CA PRO A 350 -0.24 10.20 -23.99
C PRO A 350 -0.51 10.15 -22.48
N VAL A 351 -0.07 11.20 -21.77
CA VAL A 351 -0.39 11.41 -20.35
C VAL A 351 -1.57 12.35 -20.23
N ASP A 352 -2.64 11.89 -19.59
CA ASP A 352 -3.86 12.69 -19.47
C ASP A 352 -3.65 13.89 -18.55
N THR A 353 -3.95 15.08 -19.09
CA THR A 353 -4.14 16.30 -18.31
C THR A 353 -5.60 16.40 -17.87
N VAL A 354 -5.83 16.58 -16.58
CA VAL A 354 -7.17 16.62 -15.98
C VAL A 354 -7.38 17.88 -15.15
N SER A 355 -8.62 18.35 -15.09
CA SER A 355 -9.00 19.51 -14.27
C SER A 355 -9.22 19.14 -12.80
N ASP A 356 -9.49 17.87 -12.50
CA ASP A 356 -9.58 17.34 -11.15
C ASP A 356 -9.09 15.88 -11.04
N PHE A 357 -8.63 15.50 -9.84
CA PHE A 357 -8.08 14.18 -9.57
C PHE A 357 -8.39 13.71 -8.14
N ILE A 358 -8.70 12.42 -7.97
CA ILE A 358 -8.92 11.81 -6.64
C ILE A 358 -7.58 11.38 -6.05
N PHE A 359 -6.93 12.29 -5.34
CA PHE A 359 -5.69 12.03 -4.60
C PHE A 359 -5.97 11.53 -3.19
N LEU A 360 -5.51 10.31 -2.85
CA LEU A 360 -5.65 9.71 -1.52
C LEU A 360 -7.09 9.74 -0.96
N GLY A 361 -8.05 9.62 -1.87
CA GLY A 361 -9.48 9.63 -1.59
C GLY A 361 -10.14 11.01 -1.59
N SER A 362 -9.39 12.11 -1.67
CA SER A 362 -9.87 13.50 -1.73
C SER A 362 -9.84 14.05 -3.16
N ASN A 363 -10.89 14.74 -3.62
CA ASN A 363 -10.85 15.44 -4.90
C ASN A 363 -9.98 16.71 -4.80
N ILE A 364 -9.03 16.83 -5.72
CA ILE A 364 -8.12 17.95 -5.90
C ILE A 364 -8.40 18.55 -7.27
N THR A 365 -8.85 19.80 -7.33
CA THR A 365 -9.09 20.51 -8.58
C THR A 365 -7.89 21.39 -8.93
N ALA A 366 -7.61 21.63 -10.20
CA ALA A 366 -6.51 22.48 -10.65
C ALA A 366 -6.55 23.91 -10.06
N ASP A 367 -7.75 24.42 -9.80
CA ASP A 367 -8.01 25.73 -9.19
C ASP A 367 -8.11 25.67 -7.66
N GLY A 368 -7.79 24.54 -7.03
CA GLY A 368 -7.82 24.32 -5.57
C GLY A 368 -9.17 24.53 -4.88
N ASP A 369 -10.27 24.64 -5.61
CA ASP A 369 -11.61 24.82 -5.03
C ASP A 369 -12.09 23.55 -4.29
N CYS A 370 -12.48 23.73 -3.03
CA CYS A 370 -12.99 22.63 -2.21
C CYS A 370 -14.47 22.31 -2.46
N SER A 371 -15.20 23.15 -3.20
CA SER A 371 -16.64 22.98 -3.45
C SER A 371 -16.97 21.62 -4.09
N HIS A 372 -16.12 21.14 -4.99
CA HIS A 372 -16.30 19.85 -5.70
C HIS A 372 -16.14 18.66 -4.74
N GLU A 373 -15.12 18.69 -3.88
CA GLU A 373 -14.91 17.64 -2.88
C GLU A 373 -16.03 17.61 -1.84
N LEU A 374 -16.49 18.77 -1.37
CA LEU A 374 -17.59 18.86 -0.42
C LEU A 374 -18.87 18.23 -0.98
N LYS A 375 -19.25 18.56 -2.23
CA LYS A 375 -20.40 17.93 -2.91
C LYS A 375 -20.21 16.44 -3.04
N ARG A 376 -19.01 15.98 -3.42
CA ARG A 376 -18.68 14.55 -3.54
C ARG A 376 -18.83 13.82 -2.21
N ARG A 377 -18.35 14.39 -1.10
CA ARG A 377 -18.48 13.82 0.25
C ARG A 377 -19.92 13.67 0.70
N LEU A 378 -20.75 14.68 0.44
CA LEU A 378 -22.18 14.62 0.71
C LEU A 378 -22.87 13.53 -0.11
N LEU A 379 -22.52 13.37 -1.39
CA LEU A 379 -23.05 12.30 -2.24
C LEU A 379 -22.61 10.91 -1.77
N LEU A 380 -21.35 10.73 -1.38
CA LEU A 380 -20.84 9.48 -0.82
C LEU A 380 -21.55 9.15 0.50
N GLY A 381 -21.73 10.14 1.39
CA GLY A 381 -22.49 9.97 2.63
C GLY A 381 -23.94 9.56 2.38
N ARG A 382 -24.62 10.19 1.42
CA ARG A 382 -25.98 9.79 1.00
C ARG A 382 -26.02 8.35 0.49
N LYS A 383 -25.04 7.93 -0.30
CA LYS A 383 -24.95 6.54 -0.78
C LYS A 383 -24.80 5.53 0.37
N VAL A 384 -24.02 5.87 1.41
CA VAL A 384 -23.93 5.02 2.60
C VAL A 384 -25.26 4.99 3.36
N MET A 385 -25.95 6.14 3.47
CA MET A 385 -27.28 6.21 4.08
C MET A 385 -28.28 5.28 3.38
N THR A 386 -28.29 5.23 2.04
CA THR A 386 -29.21 4.33 1.30
C THR A 386 -28.99 2.85 1.59
N HIS A 387 -27.77 2.43 1.92
CA HIS A 387 -27.51 1.03 2.33
C HIS A 387 -28.07 0.70 3.72
N LEU A 388 -28.46 1.72 4.51
CA LEU A 388 -29.05 1.57 5.83
C LEU A 388 -30.58 1.73 5.82
N ASP A 389 -31.21 1.86 4.65
CA ASP A 389 -32.66 2.09 4.53
C ASP A 389 -33.48 1.02 5.22
N SER A 390 -33.09 -0.25 5.12
CA SER A 390 -33.76 -1.37 5.82
C SER A 390 -33.73 -1.20 7.33
N ILE A 391 -32.61 -0.71 7.88
CA ILE A 391 -32.45 -0.41 9.31
C ILE A 391 -33.32 0.79 9.67
N PHE A 392 -33.32 1.85 8.88
CA PHE A 392 -34.09 3.07 9.17
C PHE A 392 -35.60 2.87 9.08
N GLN A 393 -36.07 2.04 8.16
CA GLN A 393 -37.48 1.73 7.94
C GLN A 393 -38.03 0.72 8.96
N SER A 394 -37.18 -0.12 9.56
CA SER A 394 -37.61 -1.08 10.58
C SER A 394 -38.19 -0.37 11.81
N ARG A 395 -39.41 -0.77 12.21
CA ARG A 395 -40.05 -0.28 13.45
C ARG A 395 -39.50 -0.95 14.71
N ASP A 396 -38.87 -2.10 14.55
CA ASP A 396 -38.34 -2.91 15.66
C ASP A 396 -37.00 -2.40 16.19
N ILE A 397 -36.35 -1.50 15.44
CA ILE A 397 -35.06 -0.92 15.82
C ILE A 397 -35.29 0.44 16.48
N PRO A 398 -34.91 0.63 17.75
CA PRO A 398 -35.03 1.92 18.42
C PRO A 398 -34.14 2.99 17.76
N LEU A 399 -34.58 4.26 17.81
CA LEU A 399 -33.81 5.39 17.27
C LEU A 399 -32.36 5.46 17.78
N PRO A 400 -32.05 5.26 19.08
CA PRO A 400 -30.67 5.28 19.55
C PRO A 400 -29.79 4.23 18.84
N THR A 401 -30.35 3.07 18.52
CA THR A 401 -29.66 1.99 17.79
C THR A 401 -29.48 2.35 16.32
N LYS A 402 -30.46 3.01 15.69
CA LYS A 402 -30.35 3.52 14.30
C LYS A 402 -29.29 4.61 14.14
N VAL A 403 -29.06 5.43 15.17
CA VAL A 403 -28.05 6.51 15.13
C VAL A 403 -26.61 5.95 15.16
N ARG A 404 -26.37 4.81 15.80
CA ARG A 404 -25.04 4.19 15.89
C ARG A 404 -24.40 3.89 14.53
N PRO A 405 -25.05 3.20 13.57
CA PRO A 405 -24.46 2.97 12.26
C PRO A 405 -24.23 4.27 11.49
N VAL A 406 -25.10 5.29 11.60
CA VAL A 406 -24.85 6.61 10.98
C VAL A 406 -23.53 7.21 11.48
N LYS A 407 -23.32 7.23 12.79
CA LYS A 407 -22.07 7.73 13.39
C LYS A 407 -20.86 6.87 13.01
N ALA A 408 -21.04 5.56 12.84
CA ALA A 408 -19.94 4.63 12.56
C ALA A 408 -19.58 4.53 11.06
N THR A 409 -20.50 4.81 10.13
CA THR A 409 -20.29 4.58 8.69
C THR A 409 -20.48 5.81 7.83
N VAL A 410 -21.43 6.69 8.14
CA VAL A 410 -21.75 7.88 7.32
C VAL A 410 -20.83 9.03 7.70
N PHE A 411 -20.70 9.30 9.00
CA PHE A 411 -19.90 10.39 9.54
C PHE A 411 -18.43 10.32 9.11
N PRO A 412 -17.73 9.17 9.19
CA PRO A 412 -16.36 9.05 8.70
C PRO A 412 -16.23 9.34 7.20
N VAL A 413 -17.21 8.93 6.38
CA VAL A 413 -17.19 9.15 4.93
C VAL A 413 -17.36 10.64 4.59
N VAL A 414 -18.29 11.31 5.28
CA VAL A 414 -18.57 12.74 5.07
C VAL A 414 -17.45 13.61 5.61
N MET A 415 -16.86 13.28 6.77
CA MET A 415 -15.86 14.13 7.43
C MET A 415 -14.41 13.84 7.01
N TYR A 416 -14.15 12.85 6.15
CA TYR A 416 -12.79 12.54 5.75
C TYR A 416 -12.11 13.73 5.06
N GLY A 417 -11.02 14.22 5.67
CA GLY A 417 -10.23 15.35 5.17
C GLY A 417 -10.88 16.72 5.38
N CYS A 418 -11.97 16.82 6.15
CA CYS A 418 -12.73 18.07 6.30
C CYS A 418 -11.95 19.20 6.97
N GLU A 419 -10.95 18.87 7.78
CA GLU A 419 -10.08 19.85 8.43
C GLU A 419 -9.21 20.66 7.45
N ARG A 420 -9.16 20.25 6.17
CA ARG A 420 -8.34 20.88 5.12
C ARG A 420 -9.17 21.56 4.03
N TRP A 421 -10.48 21.70 4.22
CA TRP A 421 -11.34 22.36 3.24
C TRP A 421 -11.39 23.87 3.46
N THR A 422 -11.17 24.60 2.38
CA THR A 422 -11.31 26.06 2.36
C THR A 422 -12.77 26.39 2.04
N VAL A 423 -13.58 26.49 3.09
CA VAL A 423 -15.04 26.69 2.98
C VAL A 423 -15.37 28.16 2.72
N LYS A 424 -15.99 28.46 1.58
CA LYS A 424 -16.43 29.81 1.22
C LYS A 424 -17.59 30.26 2.12
N LYS A 425 -17.77 31.58 2.30
CA LYS A 425 -18.86 32.16 3.11
C LYS A 425 -20.26 31.67 2.69
N ALA A 426 -20.47 31.48 1.38
CA ALA A 426 -21.73 30.95 0.84
C ALA A 426 -21.98 29.48 1.22
N GLU A 427 -20.92 28.68 1.37
CA GLU A 427 -21.01 27.27 1.73
C GLU A 427 -21.24 27.10 3.23
N ARG A 428 -20.63 27.94 4.08
CA ARG A 428 -20.94 27.97 5.53
C ARG A 428 -22.42 28.22 5.79
N ARG A 429 -23.07 29.09 5.01
CA ARG A 429 -24.51 29.37 5.12
C ARG A 429 -25.40 28.18 4.71
N LYS A 430 -24.96 27.36 3.74
CA LYS A 430 -25.70 26.18 3.28
C LYS A 430 -25.46 24.95 4.17
N ASN A 431 -24.28 24.86 4.77
CA ASN A 431 -23.83 23.71 5.56
C ASN A 431 -23.70 24.09 7.02
N GLY A 432 -24.81 24.46 7.68
CA GLY A 432 -24.85 24.85 9.11
C GLY A 432 -24.45 23.75 10.12
N CYS A 433 -23.68 22.75 9.69
CA CYS A 433 -23.14 21.63 10.44
C CYS A 433 -21.61 21.69 10.62
N PHE A 434 -20.96 22.79 10.23
CA PHE A 434 -19.53 23.03 10.52
C PHE A 434 -19.34 24.17 11.52
#